data_AF-A0A5Q0TS05-F1
#
_entry.id   AF-A0A5Q0TS05-F1
#
_cell.length_a   1.000
_cell.length_b   1.000
_cell.length_c   1.000
_cell.angle_alpha   90.00
_cell.angle_beta   90.00
_cell.angle_gamma   90.00
#
_symmetry.space_group_name_H-M   'P 1'
#
loop_
_entity.id
_entity.type
_entity.pdbx_description
1 polymer ?
#
loop_
_entity_poly.entity_id
_entity_poly.type
_entity_poly.pdbx_seq_one_letter_code
_entity_poly.pdbx_strand_id
1 'polypeptide(L)'
;MNPKVVRFNLGTDYITLTSALYPEGIIRVNQICSIFVDKSYCSNNPWSDVIDWCPYKSAVIFMTAARDYTFKETDWGKLFVSAGIGESGEDAGCTINIGVFVNKGLNVNGLVDLIRTVTEAKAGALRDLGYNFTGTVSDAVAVGSLPGNEYFIGPGTELGKRIAFDIRKTIVELLSKS
;
A
#
# COMPACT_ATOMS: atom_id res chain seq x y z
N MET A 1 -2.44 5.77 23.94
CA MET A 1 -3.06 6.76 23.02
C MET A 1 -3.89 5.98 22.02
N ASN A 2 -5.13 6.38 21.73
CA ASN A 2 -5.95 5.68 20.71
C ASN A 2 -5.64 6.28 19.34
N PRO A 3 -5.10 5.51 18.39
CA PRO A 3 -4.78 6.02 17.07
C PRO A 3 -6.05 6.27 16.26
N LYS A 4 -5.94 7.13 15.24
CA LYS A 4 -7.00 7.25 14.23
C LYS A 4 -6.95 6.00 13.34
N VAL A 5 -8.06 5.30 13.22
CA VAL A 5 -8.18 4.10 12.37
C VAL A 5 -9.17 4.38 11.25
N VAL A 6 -8.77 4.14 10.00
CA VAL A 6 -9.66 4.20 8.84
C VAL A 6 -9.75 2.85 8.16
N ARG A 7 -10.90 2.57 7.57
CA ARG A 7 -11.26 1.25 7.04
C ARG A 7 -11.88 1.39 5.66
N PHE A 8 -11.48 0.50 4.74
CA PHE A 8 -12.02 0.46 3.39
C PHE A 8 -12.43 -0.96 3.03
N ASN A 9 -13.67 -1.14 2.62
CA ASN A 9 -14.18 -2.42 2.15
C ASN A 9 -13.72 -2.67 0.71
N LEU A 10 -13.18 -3.85 0.43
CA LEU A 10 -12.75 -4.25 -0.91
C LEU A 10 -13.88 -4.87 -1.75
N GLY A 11 -15.05 -5.12 -1.16
CA GLY A 11 -16.26 -5.63 -1.81
C GLY A 11 -16.21 -7.10 -2.23
N THR A 12 -15.04 -7.73 -2.16
CA THR A 12 -14.80 -9.15 -2.45
C THR A 12 -13.50 -9.60 -1.78
N ASP A 13 -13.26 -10.90 -1.75
CA ASP A 13 -12.03 -11.49 -1.24
C ASP A 13 -10.94 -11.53 -2.31
N TYR A 14 -9.79 -10.90 -2.02
CA TYR A 14 -8.59 -10.93 -2.86
C TYR A 14 -7.53 -11.85 -2.22
N ILE A 15 -6.91 -12.71 -3.02
CA ILE A 15 -5.65 -13.37 -2.63
C ILE A 15 -4.57 -12.30 -2.62
N THR A 16 -3.94 -12.10 -1.48
CA THR A 16 -3.10 -10.92 -1.22
C THR A 16 -1.72 -11.33 -0.72
N LEU A 17 -0.71 -10.61 -1.23
CA LEU A 17 0.68 -10.64 -0.79
C LEU A 17 1.05 -9.24 -0.29
N THR A 18 1.72 -9.14 0.86
CA THR A 18 1.94 -7.86 1.51
C THR A 18 3.26 -7.81 2.28
N SER A 19 3.85 -6.61 2.36
CA SER A 19 4.93 -6.25 3.30
C SER A 19 4.42 -5.40 4.47
N ALA A 20 3.10 -5.17 4.56
CA ALA A 20 2.49 -4.51 5.71
C ALA A 20 2.58 -5.37 6.98
N LEU A 21 2.35 -4.76 8.15
CA LEU A 21 2.48 -5.43 9.45
C LEU A 21 1.58 -6.66 9.61
N TYR A 22 0.42 -6.65 8.98
CA TYR A 22 -0.51 -7.76 8.97
C TYR A 22 -1.32 -7.77 7.67
N PRO A 23 -1.73 -8.92 7.15
CA PRO A 23 -1.42 -10.28 7.61
C PRO A 23 -0.06 -10.80 7.08
N GLU A 24 0.41 -11.92 7.62
CA GLU A 24 1.63 -12.59 7.14
C GLU A 24 1.34 -13.52 5.95
N GLY A 25 2.28 -13.58 5.00
CA GLY A 25 2.27 -14.53 3.89
C GLY A 25 1.27 -14.21 2.78
N ILE A 26 0.64 -15.26 2.22
CA ILE A 26 -0.36 -15.16 1.16
C ILE A 26 -1.71 -15.56 1.73
N ILE A 27 -2.65 -14.63 1.75
CA ILE A 27 -3.94 -14.81 2.43
C ILE A 27 -5.07 -14.06 1.74
N ARG A 28 -6.31 -14.45 2.03
CA ARG A 28 -7.50 -13.75 1.55
C ARG A 28 -7.84 -12.58 2.46
N VAL A 29 -8.03 -11.42 1.83
CA VAL A 29 -8.47 -10.20 2.51
C VAL A 29 -9.62 -9.57 1.75
N ASN A 30 -10.52 -8.90 2.47
CA ASN A 30 -11.65 -8.13 1.91
C ASN A 30 -11.72 -6.71 2.45
N GLN A 31 -10.70 -6.30 3.20
CA GLN A 31 -10.67 -4.99 3.82
C GLN A 31 -9.24 -4.45 3.88
N ILE A 32 -9.13 -3.12 3.87
CA ILE A 32 -7.93 -2.39 4.26
C ILE A 32 -8.23 -1.70 5.59
N CYS A 33 -7.26 -1.74 6.50
CA CYS A 33 -7.23 -1.00 7.73
C CYS A 33 -5.96 -0.16 7.76
N SER A 34 -6.08 1.15 7.96
CA SER A 34 -4.92 2.02 8.08
C SER A 34 -4.97 2.75 9.42
N ILE A 35 -3.91 2.57 10.20
CA ILE A 35 -3.75 3.06 11.55
C ILE A 35 -2.78 4.23 11.52
N PHE A 36 -3.26 5.41 11.93
CA PHE A 36 -2.50 6.65 11.94
C PHE A 36 -1.95 6.89 13.33
N VAL A 37 -0.62 6.87 13.45
CA VAL A 37 0.12 7.03 14.69
C VAL A 37 0.94 8.33 14.67
N ASP A 38 1.31 8.83 15.84
CA ASP A 38 2.23 9.96 15.93
C ASP A 38 3.64 9.57 15.42
N LYS A 39 4.42 10.55 14.96
CA LYS A 39 5.82 10.34 14.55
C LYS A 39 6.69 9.79 15.69
N SER A 40 6.32 10.07 16.94
CA SER A 40 6.98 9.56 18.13
C SER A 40 6.50 8.16 18.56
N TYR A 41 5.64 7.50 17.77
CA TYR A 41 5.19 6.16 18.08
C TYR A 41 6.38 5.19 18.12
N CYS A 42 6.56 4.57 19.28
CA CYS A 42 7.56 3.55 19.53
C CYS A 42 6.91 2.50 20.43
N SER A 43 6.86 1.26 19.95
CA SER A 43 6.28 0.13 20.67
C SER A 43 7.25 -1.04 20.68
N ASN A 44 7.29 -1.76 21.79
CA ASN A 44 8.05 -2.99 21.91
C ASN A 44 7.38 -4.16 21.18
N ASN A 45 6.09 -4.03 20.81
CA ASN A 45 5.34 -5.07 20.10
C ASN A 45 4.26 -4.45 19.18
N PRO A 46 4.65 -3.88 18.03
CA PRO A 46 3.70 -3.25 17.12
C PRO A 46 2.67 -4.24 16.53
N TRP A 47 2.96 -5.54 16.51
CA TRP A 47 2.01 -6.58 16.08
C TRP A 47 0.80 -6.70 17.01
N SER A 48 1.02 -6.63 18.33
CA SER A 48 -0.10 -6.65 19.29
C SER A 48 -0.96 -5.40 19.12
N ASP A 49 -0.31 -4.24 19.01
CA ASP A 49 -1.01 -2.96 18.87
C ASP A 49 -1.92 -2.94 17.63
N VAL A 50 -1.42 -3.39 16.47
CA VAL A 50 -2.24 -3.41 15.24
C VAL A 50 -3.41 -4.39 15.33
N ILE A 51 -3.26 -5.52 16.02
CA ILE A 51 -4.34 -6.49 16.24
C ILE A 51 -5.39 -5.91 17.19
N ASP A 52 -4.97 -5.23 18.26
CA ASP A 52 -5.86 -4.61 19.24
C ASP A 52 -6.67 -3.46 18.63
N TRP A 53 -6.01 -2.61 17.82
CA TRP A 53 -6.67 -1.49 17.15
C TRP A 53 -7.47 -1.92 15.92
N CYS A 54 -7.11 -3.04 15.31
CA CYS A 54 -7.76 -3.56 14.13
C CYS A 54 -7.95 -5.09 14.15
N PRO A 55 -8.94 -5.61 14.92
CA PRO A 55 -9.08 -7.05 15.21
C PRO A 55 -9.60 -7.91 14.04
N TYR A 56 -9.66 -7.36 12.82
CA TYR A 56 -10.24 -8.05 11.66
C TYR A 56 -9.19 -8.90 10.95
N LYS A 57 -9.33 -10.23 11.04
CA LYS A 57 -8.39 -11.20 10.44
C LYS A 57 -8.34 -11.18 8.91
N SER A 58 -9.38 -10.64 8.25
CA SER A 58 -9.46 -10.54 6.77
C SER A 58 -9.06 -9.16 6.24
N ALA A 59 -8.28 -8.38 6.99
CA ALA A 59 -7.83 -7.06 6.58
C ALA A 59 -6.32 -7.01 6.38
N VAL A 60 -5.87 -6.28 5.34
CA VAL A 60 -4.50 -5.75 5.31
C VAL A 60 -4.44 -4.57 6.27
N ILE A 61 -3.48 -4.58 7.19
CA ILE A 61 -3.31 -3.53 8.19
C ILE A 61 -2.01 -2.77 7.91
N PHE A 62 -2.16 -1.52 7.51
CA PHE A 62 -1.08 -0.54 7.43
C PHE A 62 -1.01 0.27 8.72
N MET A 63 0.20 0.65 9.10
CA MET A 63 0.44 1.66 10.12
C MET A 63 1.23 2.80 9.49
N THR A 64 0.89 4.04 9.82
CA THR A 64 1.47 5.20 9.16
C THR A 64 1.51 6.43 10.06
N ALA A 65 2.59 7.21 9.94
CA ALA A 65 2.67 8.56 10.46
C ALA A 65 2.34 9.64 9.40
N ALA A 66 2.05 9.23 8.16
CA ALA A 66 1.58 10.14 7.12
C ALA A 66 0.19 10.68 7.47
N ARG A 67 -0.09 11.95 7.14
CA ARG A 67 -1.40 12.57 7.37
C ARG A 67 -2.34 12.40 6.19
N ASP A 68 -1.77 12.43 4.99
CA ASP A 68 -2.51 12.41 3.74
C ASP A 68 -2.66 10.99 3.21
N TYR A 69 -3.89 10.66 2.82
CA TYR A 69 -4.22 9.38 2.21
C TYR A 69 -5.38 9.52 1.23
N THR A 70 -5.51 8.54 0.36
CA THR A 70 -6.66 8.38 -0.52
C THR A 70 -6.99 6.90 -0.70
N PHE A 71 -8.27 6.64 -0.93
CA PHE A 71 -8.76 5.37 -1.44
C PHE A 71 -9.55 5.66 -2.71
N LYS A 72 -9.26 4.92 -3.79
CA LYS A 72 -9.86 5.11 -5.11
C LYS A 72 -10.37 3.76 -5.60
N GLU A 73 -11.61 3.73 -6.06
CA GLU A 73 -12.11 2.66 -6.92
C GLU A 73 -11.81 3.03 -8.36
N THR A 74 -11.22 2.11 -9.09
CA THR A 74 -10.86 2.27 -10.50
C THR A 74 -11.59 1.21 -11.32
N ASP A 75 -11.56 1.36 -12.63
CA ASP A 75 -12.12 0.36 -13.53
C ASP A 75 -11.31 -0.95 -13.55
N TRP A 76 -10.03 -0.91 -13.14
CA TRP A 76 -9.18 -2.10 -12.99
C TRP A 76 -9.22 -2.74 -11.59
N GLY A 77 -9.73 -2.04 -10.57
CA GLY A 77 -9.71 -2.51 -9.20
C GLY A 77 -9.79 -1.41 -8.15
N LYS A 78 -8.92 -1.48 -7.14
CA LYS A 78 -8.89 -0.56 -6.00
C LYS A 78 -7.47 -0.15 -5.67
N LEU A 79 -7.30 1.13 -5.33
CA LEU A 79 -6.03 1.74 -4.94
C LEU A 79 -6.17 2.44 -3.60
N PHE A 80 -5.31 2.10 -2.66
CA PHE A 80 -5.07 2.83 -1.42
C PHE A 80 -3.66 3.40 -1.45
N VAL A 81 -3.51 4.67 -1.06
CA VAL A 81 -2.19 5.27 -0.82
C VAL A 81 -2.28 6.14 0.42
N SER A 82 -1.36 5.99 1.35
CA SER A 82 -1.04 7.02 2.35
C SER A 82 0.40 7.47 2.10
N ALA A 83 0.65 8.77 2.06
CA ALA A 83 1.97 9.29 1.73
C ALA A 83 2.33 10.48 2.60
N GLY A 84 3.57 10.47 3.09
CA GLY A 84 4.23 11.62 3.68
C GLY A 84 5.73 11.43 3.59
N ILE A 85 6.48 12.53 3.53
CA ILE A 85 7.94 12.53 3.56
C ILE A 85 8.39 13.34 4.77
N GLY A 86 9.40 12.85 5.49
CA GLY A 86 10.03 13.56 6.61
C GLY A 86 11.01 14.62 6.15
N GLU A 87 11.93 15.05 7.03
CA GLU A 87 13.03 15.95 6.64
C GLU A 87 14.01 15.26 5.67
N SER A 88 14.13 13.92 5.76
CA SER A 88 14.84 13.08 4.79
C SER A 88 14.13 11.73 4.63
N GLY A 89 14.52 10.94 3.62
CA GLY A 89 14.02 9.57 3.45
C GLY A 89 14.49 8.60 4.55
N GLU A 90 15.54 8.99 5.28
CA GLU A 90 16.18 8.23 6.37
C GLU A 90 15.67 8.67 7.76
N ASP A 91 15.39 9.97 7.97
CA ASP A 91 14.70 10.52 9.15
C ASP A 91 13.18 10.37 8.99
N ALA A 92 12.76 9.15 9.25
CA ALA A 92 11.47 8.55 8.92
C ALA A 92 10.32 8.94 9.84
N GLY A 93 10.06 10.24 9.98
CA GLY A 93 8.81 10.71 10.57
C GLY A 93 7.57 10.43 9.71
N CYS A 94 7.73 9.91 8.49
CA CYS A 94 6.62 9.67 7.55
C CYS A 94 6.89 8.39 6.72
N THR A 95 5.84 7.84 6.10
CA THR A 95 5.90 6.61 5.29
C THR A 95 5.00 6.70 4.06
N ILE A 96 5.31 5.93 3.02
CA ILE A 96 4.46 5.74 1.84
C ILE A 96 3.97 4.29 1.82
N ASN A 97 2.68 4.12 2.11
CA ASN A 97 2.01 2.83 2.04
C ASN A 97 1.09 2.76 0.83
N ILE A 98 1.09 1.61 0.13
CA ILE A 98 0.31 1.42 -1.09
C ILE A 98 -0.42 0.07 -1.03
N GLY A 99 -1.73 0.10 -1.25
CA GLY A 99 -2.57 -1.09 -1.44
C GLY A 99 -3.13 -1.13 -2.86
N VAL A 100 -2.89 -2.21 -3.62
CA VAL A 100 -3.40 -2.38 -4.99
C VAL A 100 -4.15 -3.70 -5.13
N PHE A 101 -5.45 -3.63 -5.39
CA PHE A 101 -6.30 -4.82 -5.49
C PHE A 101 -6.93 -4.89 -6.87
N VAL A 102 -6.50 -5.82 -7.71
CA VAL A 102 -6.89 -5.90 -9.13
C VAL A 102 -7.99 -6.93 -9.36
N ASN A 103 -8.99 -6.59 -10.18
CA ASN A 103 -10.07 -7.52 -10.52
C ASN A 103 -9.62 -8.63 -11.50
N LYS A 104 -8.43 -8.50 -12.10
CA LYS A 104 -7.84 -9.54 -12.94
C LYS A 104 -7.41 -10.74 -12.08
N GLY A 105 -7.70 -11.94 -12.56
CA GLY A 105 -7.28 -13.18 -11.88
C GLY A 105 -5.80 -13.48 -12.08
N LEU A 106 -4.99 -13.39 -11.02
CA LEU A 106 -3.54 -13.66 -11.06
C LEU A 106 -3.20 -14.96 -10.31
N ASN A 107 -2.06 -15.54 -10.68
CA ASN A 107 -1.38 -16.53 -9.85
C ASN A 107 -0.35 -15.87 -8.92
N VAL A 108 0.36 -16.66 -8.13
CA VAL A 108 1.37 -16.16 -7.17
C VAL A 108 2.49 -15.38 -7.87
N ASN A 109 2.98 -15.85 -9.02
CA ASN A 109 4.01 -15.13 -9.77
C ASN A 109 3.47 -13.79 -10.30
N GLY A 110 2.20 -13.74 -10.70
CA GLY A 110 1.51 -12.49 -11.06
C GLY A 110 1.37 -11.52 -9.90
N LEU A 111 1.14 -11.99 -8.67
CA LEU A 111 1.16 -11.14 -7.47
C LEU A 111 2.56 -10.59 -7.20
N VAL A 112 3.60 -11.41 -7.34
CA VAL A 112 5.00 -10.96 -7.21
C VAL A 112 5.34 -9.92 -8.29
N ASP A 113 4.90 -10.13 -9.52
CA ASP A 113 5.09 -9.17 -10.60
C ASP A 113 4.33 -7.85 -10.36
N LEU A 114 3.14 -7.93 -9.77
CA LEU A 114 2.38 -6.75 -9.35
C LEU A 114 3.08 -6.00 -8.20
N ILE A 115 3.68 -6.68 -7.21
CA ILE A 115 4.51 -6.02 -6.17
C ILE A 115 5.63 -5.20 -6.84
N ARG A 116 6.32 -5.79 -7.83
CA ARG A 116 7.37 -5.11 -8.58
C ARG A 116 6.84 -3.86 -9.28
N THR A 117 5.74 -3.96 -10.02
CA THR A 117 5.09 -2.81 -10.68
C THR A 117 4.76 -1.69 -9.71
N VAL A 118 4.17 -2.02 -8.54
CA VAL A 118 3.80 -1.03 -7.52
C VAL A 118 5.05 -0.35 -6.95
N THR A 119 6.09 -1.12 -6.66
CA THR A 119 7.35 -0.61 -6.11
C THR A 119 8.08 0.31 -7.09
N GLU A 120 8.17 -0.09 -8.36
CA GLU A 120 8.77 0.72 -9.42
C GLU A 120 7.94 1.99 -9.70
N ALA A 121 6.62 1.93 -9.61
CA ALA A 121 5.75 3.09 -9.74
C ALA A 121 5.97 4.10 -8.61
N LYS A 122 6.09 3.65 -7.36
CA LYS A 122 6.43 4.51 -6.21
C LYS A 122 7.78 5.20 -6.40
N ALA A 123 8.82 4.42 -6.71
CA ALA A 123 10.16 4.97 -6.94
C ALA A 123 10.16 5.97 -8.12
N GLY A 124 9.42 5.65 -9.18
CA GLY A 124 9.19 6.55 -10.31
C GLY A 124 8.54 7.86 -9.90
N ALA A 125 7.49 7.82 -9.06
CA ALA A 125 6.82 9.02 -8.57
C ALA A 125 7.76 9.93 -7.76
N LEU A 126 8.57 9.34 -6.88
CA LEU A 126 9.55 10.08 -6.08
C LEU A 126 10.63 10.72 -6.96
N ARG A 127 11.11 9.99 -7.96
CA ARG A 127 12.05 10.53 -8.96
C ARG A 127 11.41 11.67 -9.76
N ASP A 128 10.15 11.52 -10.18
CA ASP A 128 9.42 12.54 -10.93
C ASP A 128 9.23 13.83 -10.08
N LEU A 129 9.21 13.72 -8.75
CA LEU A 129 9.21 14.83 -7.78
C LEU A 129 10.61 15.39 -7.45
N GLY A 130 11.68 14.81 -8.00
CA GLY A 130 13.06 15.25 -7.78
C GLY A 130 13.73 14.70 -6.51
N TYR A 131 13.15 13.69 -5.85
CA TYR A 131 13.78 13.04 -4.70
C TYR A 131 14.90 12.09 -5.14
N ASN A 132 15.97 12.03 -4.34
CA ASN A 132 17.13 11.15 -4.56
C ASN A 132 17.02 9.79 -3.84
N PHE A 133 15.81 9.41 -3.42
CA PHE A 133 15.51 8.15 -2.73
C PHE A 133 14.29 7.48 -3.36
N THR A 134 14.15 6.17 -3.13
CA THR A 134 13.10 5.33 -3.74
C THR A 134 11.95 4.99 -2.79
N GLY A 135 12.04 5.42 -1.53
CA GLY A 135 11.06 5.20 -0.48
C GLY A 135 11.55 5.71 0.87
N THR A 136 10.77 5.42 1.91
CA THR A 136 11.17 5.60 3.32
C THR A 136 11.55 4.25 3.94
N VAL A 137 12.18 4.27 5.12
CA VAL A 137 12.58 3.05 5.85
C VAL A 137 11.41 2.15 6.27
N SER A 138 10.17 2.65 6.24
CA SER A 138 8.98 1.96 6.77
C SER A 138 7.84 1.88 5.77
N ASP A 139 8.13 2.03 4.47
CA ASP A 139 7.12 1.87 3.42
C ASP A 139 6.57 0.44 3.39
N ALA A 140 5.26 0.30 3.21
CA ALA A 140 4.62 -0.99 3.02
C ALA A 140 3.81 -1.06 1.72
N VAL A 141 3.87 -2.22 1.06
CA VAL A 141 3.08 -2.50 -0.15
C VAL A 141 2.22 -3.74 0.10
N ALA A 142 0.94 -3.66 -0.25
CA ALA A 142 0.06 -4.81 -0.33
C ALA A 142 -0.55 -4.90 -1.73
N VAL A 143 -0.55 -6.09 -2.31
CA VAL A 143 -1.20 -6.33 -3.60
C VAL A 143 -2.12 -7.54 -3.50
N GLY A 144 -3.30 -7.42 -4.09
CA GLY A 144 -4.26 -8.50 -4.13
C GLY A 144 -4.88 -8.68 -5.50
N SER A 145 -5.30 -9.91 -5.80
CA SER A 145 -6.01 -10.22 -7.02
C SER A 145 -7.15 -11.19 -6.78
N LEU A 146 -8.08 -11.26 -7.74
CA LEU A 146 -8.91 -12.45 -7.84
C LEU A 146 -8.01 -13.67 -8.14
N PRO A 147 -8.43 -14.91 -7.82
CA PRO A 147 -7.71 -16.10 -8.23
C PRO A 147 -7.72 -16.23 -9.76
N GLY A 148 -6.59 -16.57 -10.36
CA GLY A 148 -6.50 -16.89 -11.79
C GLY A 148 -5.12 -17.38 -12.20
N ASN A 149 -4.84 -17.32 -13.51
CA ASN A 149 -3.65 -17.91 -14.10
C ASN A 149 -2.75 -16.87 -14.81
N GLU A 150 -3.03 -15.58 -14.66
CA GLU A 150 -2.20 -14.52 -15.26
C GLU A 150 -0.88 -14.38 -14.50
N TYR A 151 0.22 -14.28 -15.25
CA TYR A 151 1.58 -14.20 -14.73
C TYR A 151 2.16 -12.78 -14.82
N PHE A 152 1.72 -11.99 -15.80
CA PHE A 152 2.39 -10.75 -16.16
C PHE A 152 1.51 -9.54 -15.88
N ILE A 153 1.94 -8.73 -14.92
CA ILE A 153 1.34 -7.44 -14.52
C ILE A 153 2.42 -6.34 -14.44
N GLY A 154 3.59 -6.60 -15.01
CA GLY A 154 4.70 -5.68 -15.15
C GLY A 154 4.37 -4.40 -15.94
N PRO A 155 5.23 -3.37 -15.90
CA PRO A 155 5.04 -2.11 -16.64
C PRO A 155 4.95 -2.25 -18.16
N GLY A 156 5.28 -3.43 -18.72
CA GLY A 156 5.10 -3.73 -20.14
C GLY A 156 3.65 -4.00 -20.55
N THR A 157 2.82 -4.47 -19.62
CA THR A 157 1.43 -4.85 -19.90
C THR A 157 0.50 -3.63 -19.86
N GLU A 158 -0.65 -3.71 -20.54
CA GLU A 158 -1.63 -2.62 -20.52
C GLU A 158 -2.13 -2.30 -19.11
N LEU A 159 -2.48 -3.34 -18.35
CA LEU A 159 -2.94 -3.20 -16.97
C LEU A 159 -1.82 -2.66 -16.05
N GLY A 160 -0.60 -3.16 -16.18
CA GLY A 160 0.54 -2.68 -15.38
C GLY A 160 0.85 -1.20 -15.62
N LYS A 161 0.77 -0.72 -16.86
CA LYS A 161 0.94 0.71 -17.21
C LYS A 161 -0.10 1.59 -16.52
N ARG A 162 -1.37 1.16 -16.53
CA ARG A 162 -2.47 1.91 -15.92
C ARG A 162 -2.34 1.98 -14.41
N ILE A 163 -2.03 0.85 -13.76
CA ILE A 163 -1.75 0.78 -12.32
C ILE A 163 -0.59 1.72 -11.96
N ALA A 164 0.53 1.63 -12.68
CA ALA A 164 1.70 2.45 -12.42
C ALA A 164 1.41 3.96 -12.60
N PHE A 165 0.63 4.31 -13.62
CA PHE A 165 0.19 5.68 -13.84
C PHE A 165 -0.66 6.21 -12.67
N ASP A 166 -1.68 5.46 -12.23
CA ASP A 166 -2.57 5.89 -11.16
C ASP A 166 -1.82 6.01 -9.81
N ILE A 167 -0.88 5.12 -9.53
CA ILE A 167 0.00 5.20 -8.35
C ILE A 167 0.84 6.46 -8.41
N ARG A 168 1.57 6.69 -9.52
CA ARG A 168 2.45 7.86 -9.68
C ARG A 168 1.67 9.15 -9.50
N LYS A 169 0.56 9.28 -10.21
CA LYS A 169 -0.33 10.44 -10.12
C LYS A 169 -0.81 10.66 -8.69
N THR A 170 -1.24 9.60 -8.01
CA THR A 170 -1.75 9.68 -6.64
C THR A 170 -0.67 10.09 -5.64
N ILE A 171 0.54 9.56 -5.74
CA ILE A 171 1.65 9.96 -4.86
C ILE A 171 2.00 11.43 -5.05
N VAL A 172 2.12 11.88 -6.30
CA VAL A 172 2.37 13.30 -6.64
C VAL A 172 1.27 14.19 -6.05
N GLU A 173 0.00 13.82 -6.22
CA GLU A 173 -1.15 14.54 -5.68
C GLU A 173 -1.13 14.64 -4.15
N LEU A 174 -0.74 13.58 -3.44
CA LEU A 174 -0.69 13.58 -1.97
C LEU A 174 0.51 14.41 -1.46
N LEU A 175 1.69 14.21 -2.02
CA LEU A 175 2.91 14.89 -1.56
C LEU A 175 2.99 16.36 -1.96
N SER A 176 2.27 16.79 -3.00
CA SER A 176 2.18 18.21 -3.37
C SER A 176 1.24 19.02 -2.48
N LYS A 177 0.44 18.34 -1.63
CA LYS A 177 -0.48 18.99 -0.67
C LYS A 177 0.14 19.18 0.72
N SER A 178 1.27 18.52 0.97
CA SER A 178 1.92 18.43 2.28
C SER A 178 2.85 19.61 2.57
#